data_AF-A0A7W0T5L1-F1
#
_entry.id   AF-A0A7W0T5L1-F1
#
_cell.length_a   1.000
_cell.length_b   1.000
_cell.length_c   1.000
_cell.angle_alpha   90.00
_cell.angle_beta   90.00
_cell.angle_gamma   90.00
#
_symmetry.space_group_name_H-M   'P 1'
#
loop_
_entity.id
_entity.type
_entity.pdbx_description
1 polymer ?
#
loop_
_entity_poly.entity_id
_entity_poly.type
_entity_poly.pdbx_seq_one_letter_code
_entity_poly.pdbx_strand_id
1 'polypeptide(L)' 'MDSRGIPLDVLVLVIIVMPMFVAVFFGLFAFKNMTPLVFRCRRCARDFTRKPWRRFPMSCPLCRARDWNSQD' A
#
# COMPACT_ATOMS: atom_id res chain seq x y z
N MET A 1 -30.62 -8.63 -39.25
CA MET A 1 -29.76 -9.57 -38.49
C MET A 1 -28.85 -8.72 -37.62
N ASP A 2 -29.36 -8.31 -36.46
CA ASP A 2 -28.59 -7.52 -35.49
C ASP A 2 -27.58 -8.42 -34.80
N SER A 3 -26.36 -8.45 -35.34
CA SER A 3 -25.20 -8.85 -34.57
C SER A 3 -25.08 -7.87 -33.40
N ARG A 4 -25.65 -8.23 -32.25
CA ARG A 4 -25.34 -7.64 -30.93
C ARG A 4 -23.90 -8.01 -30.55
N GLY A 5 -22.96 -7.63 -31.41
CA GLY A 5 -21.54 -7.64 -31.13
C GLY A 5 -21.22 -6.50 -30.17
N ILE A 6 -20.28 -6.75 -29.27
CA ILE A 6 -19.73 -5.70 -28.41
C ILE A 6 -19.24 -4.57 -29.35
N PRO A 7 -19.64 -3.31 -29.10
CA PRO A 7 -19.16 -2.20 -29.90
C PRO A 7 -17.62 -2.19 -29.90
N LEU A 8 -17.01 -2.02 -31.06
CA LEU A 8 -15.55 -2.14 -31.21
C LEU A 8 -14.82 -1.08 -30.35
N ASP A 9 -15.46 0.07 -30.16
CA ASP A 9 -15.10 1.14 -29.23
C ASP A 9 -15.12 0.68 -27.76
N VAL A 10 -16.14 -0.06 -27.33
CA VAL A 10 -16.22 -0.63 -25.97
C VAL A 10 -15.12 -1.67 -25.78
N LEU A 11 -14.87 -2.51 -26.80
CA LEU A 11 -13.80 -3.51 -26.74
C LEU A 11 -12.43 -2.86 -26.57
N VAL A 12 -12.12 -1.81 -27.35
CA VAL A 12 -10.88 -1.04 -27.23
C VAL A 12 -10.75 -0.40 -25.86
N LEU A 13 -11.82 0.19 -25.35
CA LEU A 13 -11.82 0.81 -24.02
C LEU A 13 -11.55 -0.20 -22.91
N VAL A 14 -12.15 -1.40 -22.97
CA VAL A 14 -11.88 -2.47 -22.01
C VAL A 14 -10.42 -2.92 -22.10
N ILE A 15 -9.87 -3.12 -23.29
CA ILE A 15 -8.48 -3.56 -23.48
C ILE A 15 -7.48 -2.54 -22.91
N ILE A 16 -7.79 -1.23 -22.94
CA ILE A 16 -6.90 -0.19 -22.42
C ILE A 16 -7.11 0.04 -20.92
N VAL A 17 -8.37 0.14 -20.47
CA VAL A 17 -8.70 0.55 -19.09
C VAL A 17 -8.59 -0.61 -18.11
N MET A 18 -8.98 -1.82 -18.50
CA MET A 18 -8.94 -3.00 -17.64
C MET A 18 -7.53 -3.34 -17.14
N PRO A 19 -6.46 -3.39 -17.98
CA PRO A 19 -5.12 -3.66 -17.47
C PRO A 19 -4.59 -2.56 -16.55
N MET A 20 -4.93 -1.30 -16.78
CA MET A 20 -4.60 -0.21 -15.86
C MET A 20 -5.24 -0.44 -14.48
N PHE A 21 -6.52 -0.80 -14.45
CA PHE A 21 -7.22 -1.10 -13.20
C PHE A 21 -6.61 -2.30 -12.48
N VAL A 22 -6.29 -3.37 -13.22
CA VAL A 22 -5.63 -4.56 -12.69
C VAL A 22 -4.26 -4.21 -12.10
N ALA A 23 -3.43 -3.44 -12.81
CA ALA A 23 -2.12 -3.02 -12.33
C ALA A 23 -2.21 -2.20 -11.02
N VAL A 24 -3.15 -1.24 -10.96
CA VAL A 24 -3.40 -0.45 -9.74
C VAL A 24 -3.85 -1.34 -8.59
N PHE A 25 -4.77 -2.27 -8.85
CA PHE A 25 -5.28 -3.18 -7.81
C PHE A 25 -4.19 -4.09 -7.26
N PHE A 26 -3.40 -4.73 -8.12
CA PHE A 26 -2.27 -5.56 -7.71
C PHE A 26 -1.19 -4.74 -6.98
N GLY A 27 -0.90 -3.52 -7.45
CA GLY A 27 0.04 -2.61 -6.79
C GLY A 27 -0.40 -2.26 -5.37
N LEU A 28 -1.67 -1.88 -5.18
CA LEU A 28 -2.24 -1.60 -3.86
C LEU A 28 -2.25 -2.84 -2.97
N PHE A 29 -2.59 -4.01 -3.52
CA PHE A 29 -2.59 -5.27 -2.78
C PHE A 29 -1.18 -5.66 -2.33
N ALA A 30 -0.19 -5.56 -3.22
CA ALA A 30 1.21 -5.80 -2.91
C ALA A 30 1.71 -4.82 -1.84
N PHE A 31 1.42 -3.53 -1.97
CA PHE A 31 1.78 -2.52 -0.98
C PHE A 31 1.13 -2.78 0.39
N LYS A 32 -0.12 -3.28 0.40
CA LYS A 32 -0.84 -3.69 1.62
C LYS A 32 -0.33 -5.01 2.21
N ASN A 33 0.46 -5.79 1.48
CA ASN A 33 1.06 -7.02 2.00
C ASN A 33 2.58 -6.93 2.14
N MET A 34 3.18 -5.79 1.82
CA MET A 34 4.59 -5.55 2.08
C MET A 34 4.93 -5.75 3.55
N THR A 35 6.15 -6.20 3.77
CA THR A 35 6.74 -6.37 5.09
C THR A 35 6.57 -5.07 5.90
N PRO A 36 6.08 -5.16 7.15
CA PRO A 36 5.88 -3.98 7.96
C PRO A 36 7.25 -3.35 8.29
N LEU A 37 7.28 -2.02 8.32
CA LEU A 37 8.44 -1.25 8.70
C LEU A 37 8.74 -1.48 10.19
N VAL A 38 10.00 -1.70 10.50
CA VAL A 38 10.49 -1.90 11.88
C VAL A 38 11.09 -0.58 12.38
N PHE A 39 10.64 -0.14 13.55
CA PHE A 39 11.13 1.06 14.22
C PHE A 39 11.68 0.71 15.59
N ARG A 40 12.78 1.36 15.99
CA ARG A 40 13.39 1.18 17.31
C ARG A 40 13.24 2.45 18.12
N CYS A 41 12.67 2.34 19.32
CA CYS A 41 12.61 3.47 20.24
C CYS A 41 13.93 3.64 21.00
N ARG A 42 14.52 4.84 21.00
CA ARG A 42 15.77 5.10 21.74
C ARG A 42 15.58 5.00 23.25
N ARG A 43 14.42 5.42 23.76
CA ARG A 43 14.18 5.52 25.20
C ARG A 43 13.90 4.20 25.91
N CYS A 44 13.12 3.31 25.29
CA CYS A 44 12.82 2.00 25.85
C CYS A 44 13.60 0.85 25.18
N ALA A 45 14.42 1.16 24.16
CA ALA A 45 15.23 0.22 23.39
C ALA A 45 14.43 -0.95 22.76
N ARG A 46 13.10 -0.81 22.65
CA ARG A 46 12.22 -1.83 22.07
C ARG A 46 11.87 -1.52 20.63
N ASP A 47 11.74 -2.60 19.88
CA ASP A 47 11.30 -2.57 18.49
C ASP A 47 9.77 -2.65 18.42
N PHE A 48 9.21 -1.98 17.41
CA PHE A 48 7.80 -2.08 17.08
C PHE A 48 7.61 -1.98 15.58
N THR A 49 6.62 -2.69 15.07
CA THR A 49 6.34 -2.76 13.64
C THR A 49 5.14 -1.92 13.26
N ARG A 50 5.18 -1.32 12.07
CA ARG A 50 4.09 -0.51 11.52
C ARG A 50 3.93 -0.79 10.04
N LYS A 51 2.68 -0.91 9.61
CA LYS A 51 2.36 -1.16 8.21
C LYS A 51 2.71 0.07 7.35
N PRO A 52 3.32 -0.08 6.16
CA PRO A 52 3.86 1.04 5.37
C PRO A 52 2.81 2.04 4.88
N TRP A 53 1.55 1.62 4.72
CA TRP A 53 0.45 2.50 4.32
C TRP A 53 -0.21 3.26 5.49
N ARG A 54 0.21 3.03 6.74
CA ARG A 54 -0.26 3.82 7.89
C ARG A 54 0.63 5.07 8.03
N ARG A 55 0.06 6.13 8.62
CA ARG A 55 0.86 7.30 9.01
C ARG A 55 2.05 6.87 9.87
N PHE A 56 3.19 7.49 9.61
CA PHE A 56 4.38 7.34 10.43
C PHE A 56 4.04 7.62 11.90
N PRO A 57 4.54 6.80 12.84
CA PRO A 57 4.27 6.99 14.26
C PRO A 57 4.84 8.35 14.69
N MET A 58 4.12 9.15 15.48
CA MET A 58 4.73 10.36 16.08
C MET A 58 5.34 10.07 17.47
N SER A 59 5.06 8.89 18.02
CA SER A 59 5.51 8.45 19.33
C SER A 59 5.60 6.93 19.41
N CYS A 60 6.49 6.43 20.27
CA CYS A 60 6.57 5.01 20.58
C CYS A 60 5.27 4.53 21.26
N PRO A 61 4.65 3.42 20.82
CA PRO A 61 3.41 2.91 21.43
C PRO A 61 3.60 2.39 22.85
N LEU A 62 4.83 2.09 23.26
CA LEU A 62 5.15 1.50 24.55
C LEU A 62 5.42 2.56 25.63
N CYS A 63 6.26 3.54 25.33
CA CYS A 63 6.70 4.56 26.29
C CYS A 63 6.23 5.99 25.96
N ARG A 64 5.48 6.19 24.86
CA ARG A 64 4.97 7.48 24.37
C ARG A 64 6.04 8.53 24.06
N ALA A 65 7.31 8.14 24.01
CA ALA A 65 8.43 9.01 23.68
C ALA A 65 8.42 9.35 22.17
N ARG A 66 8.80 10.58 21.78
CA ARG A 66 8.76 11.07 20.39
C ARG A 66 10.02 10.69 19.58
N ASP A 67 11.00 10.12 20.24
CA ASP A 67 12.35 9.78 19.79
C ASP A 67 12.47 8.30 19.39
N TRP A 68 11.74 7.92 18.34
CA TRP A 68 11.98 6.66 17.63
C TRP A 68 12.86 6.97 16.41
N ASN A 69 14.04 6.34 16.33
CA ASN A 69 14.93 6.49 15.18
C ASN A 69 14.60 5.32 14.25
N SER A 70 14.18 5.60 13.02
CA SER A 70 14.45 4.64 11.95
C SER A 70 15.97 4.50 11.92
N GLN A 71 16.51 3.30 12.17
CA GLN A 71 17.95 3.10 12.03
C GLN A 71 18.34 3.53 10.62
N ASP A 72 19.31 4.44 10.52
CA ASP A 72 19.99 4.80 9.27
C ASP A 72 20.67 3.56 8.67
#